data_AF-A0A318KA77-F1
#
_entry.id   AF-A0A318KA77-F1
#
_cell.length_a   1.000
_cell.length_b   1.000
_cell.length_c   1.000
_cell.angle_alpha   90.00
_cell.angle_beta   90.00
_cell.angle_gamma   90.00
#
_symmetry.space_group_name_H-M   'P 1'
#
loop_
_entity.id
_entity.type
_entity.pdbx_description
1 polymer ?
#
loop_
_entity_poly.entity_id
_entity_poly.type
_entity_poly.pdbx_seq_one_letter_code
_entity_poly.pdbx_strand_id
1 'polypeptide(L)' 'MAEYYKGRRVSTPEEEGFAPLSQEEKDAVDAMFDEFNAKRAAGPPEKRLHLSSRFGDDDFNNDDVPRNPDGSRKDRNPS' A
#
# COMPACT_ATOMS: atom_id res chain seq x y z
N MET A 1 -3.57 17.11 -3.67
CA MET A 1 -3.74 16.06 -2.64
C MET A 1 -2.43 15.74 -1.92
N ALA A 2 -1.35 15.35 -2.60
CA ALA A 2 -0.10 14.97 -1.93
C ALA A 2 0.52 16.07 -1.03
N GLU A 3 0.45 17.34 -1.42
CA GLU A 3 0.97 18.45 -0.60
C GLU A 3 0.19 18.66 0.71
N TYR A 4 -1.10 18.35 0.73
CA TYR A 4 -1.97 18.51 1.92
C TYR A 4 -1.56 17.59 3.07
N TYR A 5 -1.00 16.41 2.75
CA TYR A 5 -0.60 15.39 3.72
C TYR A 5 0.88 15.46 4.10
N LYS A 6 1.67 16.35 3.48
CA LYS A 6 3.11 16.42 3.71
C LYS A 6 3.39 16.86 5.16
N GLY A 7 4.02 15.99 5.94
CA GLY A 7 4.37 16.24 7.34
C GLY A 7 3.25 16.00 8.35
N ARG A 8 2.04 15.60 7.90
CA ARG A 8 0.97 15.15 8.81
C ARG A 8 1.25 13.72 9.25
N ARG A 9 1.03 13.45 10.54
CA ARG A 9 1.02 12.10 11.08
C ARG A 9 -0.34 11.49 10.80
N VAL A 10 -0.38 10.17 10.64
CA VAL A 10 -1.64 9.43 10.64
C VAL A 10 -2.10 9.38 12.09
N SER A 11 -3.16 10.10 12.40
CA SER A 11 -3.83 10.09 13.71
C SER A 11 -5.18 9.41 13.60
N THR A 12 -5.69 8.90 14.72
CA THR A 12 -7.07 8.44 14.76
C THR A 12 -8.01 9.65 14.71
N PRO A 13 -9.26 9.48 14.23
CA PRO A 13 -10.26 10.56 14.27
C PRO A 13 -10.45 11.14 15.68
N GLU A 14 -10.32 10.29 16.70
CA GLU A 14 -10.44 10.66 18.12
C GLU A 14 -9.24 11.53 18.59
N GLU A 15 -8.03 11.25 18.13
CA GLU A 15 -6.83 12.06 18.39
C GLU A 15 -6.89 13.44 17.71
N GLU A 16 -7.64 13.55 16.61
CA GLU A 16 -7.91 14.80 15.91
C GLU A 16 -9.12 15.57 16.47
N GLY A 17 -9.78 15.01 17.50
CA GLY A 17 -10.92 15.63 18.17
C GLY A 17 -12.25 15.46 17.43
N PHE A 18 -12.32 14.58 16.44
CA PHE A 18 -13.57 14.21 15.78
C PHE A 18 -14.36 13.23 16.64
N ALA A 19 -15.69 13.29 16.51
CA ALA A 19 -16.56 12.29 17.12
C ALA A 19 -16.28 10.91 16.49
N PRO A 20 -16.31 9.84 17.29
CA PRO A 20 -16.22 8.48 16.75
C PRO A 20 -17.39 8.22 15.80
N LEU A 21 -17.13 7.44 14.75
CA LEU A 21 -18.17 6.98 13.83
C LEU A 21 -19.28 6.25 14.59
N SER A 22 -20.52 6.50 14.17
CA SER A 22 -21.68 5.74 14.63
C SER A 22 -21.59 4.27 14.20
N GLN A 23 -22.35 3.40 14.85
CA GLN A 23 -22.35 1.98 14.51
C GLN A 23 -22.84 1.74 13.07
N GLU A 24 -23.88 2.48 12.64
CA GLU A 24 -24.41 2.39 11.27
C GLU A 24 -23.36 2.77 10.22
N GLU A 25 -22.55 3.79 10.49
CA GLU A 25 -21.47 4.20 9.59
C GLU A 25 -20.34 3.16 9.54
N LYS A 26 -20.02 2.52 10.67
CA LYS A 26 -19.03 1.42 10.70
C LYS A 26 -19.51 0.23 9.90
N ASP A 27 -20.76 -0.21 10.11
CA ASP A 27 -21.35 -1.34 9.41
C ASP A 27 -21.43 -1.08 7.89
N ALA A 28 -21.72 0.16 7.49
CA ALA A 28 -21.72 0.56 6.08
C ALA A 28 -20.31 0.50 5.45
N VAL A 29 -19.29 0.95 6.18
CA VAL A 29 -17.89 0.88 5.74
C VAL A 29 -17.43 -0.58 5.62
N ASP A 30 -17.74 -1.41 6.61
CA ASP A 30 -17.41 -2.83 6.61
C ASP A 30 -18.07 -3.55 5.42
N ALA A 31 -19.34 -3.26 5.13
CA ALA A 31 -20.04 -3.81 3.97
C ALA A 31 -19.38 -3.42 2.63
N MET A 32 -18.86 -2.20 2.50
CA MET A 32 -18.12 -1.78 1.30
C MET A 32 -16.83 -2.57 1.12
N PHE A 33 -16.08 -2.79 2.21
CA PHE A 33 -14.85 -3.56 2.16
C PHE A 33 -15.11 -5.04 1.88
N ASP A 34 -16.17 -5.60 2.45
CA ASP A 34 -16.60 -6.98 2.20
C ASP A 34 -16.98 -7.18 0.74
N GLU A 35 -17.75 -6.26 0.15
CA GLU A 35 -18.09 -6.31 -1.28
C GLU A 35 -16.85 -6.23 -2.18
N PHE A 36 -15.92 -5.33 -1.86
CA PHE A 36 -14.65 -5.21 -2.57
C PHE A 36 -13.82 -6.50 -2.48
N ASN A 37 -13.68 -7.06 -1.28
CA ASN A 37 -12.93 -8.28 -1.05
C ASN A 37 -13.58 -9.48 -1.74
N ALA A 38 -14.91 -9.56 -1.74
CA ALA A 38 -15.65 -10.59 -2.47
C ALA A 38 -15.39 -10.51 -3.97
N LYS A 39 -15.43 -9.29 -4.57
CA LYS A 39 -15.10 -9.08 -5.99
C LYS A 39 -13.66 -9.45 -6.31
N ARG A 40 -12.71 -9.05 -5.46
CA ARG A 40 -11.29 -9.38 -5.59
C ARG A 40 -11.04 -10.90 -5.52
N ALA A 41 -11.71 -11.59 -4.60
CA ALA A 41 -11.58 -13.03 -4.42
C ALA A 41 -12.28 -13.84 -5.53
N ALA A 42 -13.36 -13.31 -6.12
CA ALA A 42 -14.08 -13.94 -7.21
C ALA A 42 -13.28 -13.95 -8.53
N GLY A 43 -12.41 -12.97 -8.73
CA GLY A 43 -11.46 -12.98 -9.84
C GLY A 43 -10.32 -13.97 -9.57
N PRO A 44 -10.13 -15.03 -10.38
CA PRO A 44 -8.89 -15.79 -10.29
C PRO A 44 -7.74 -14.80 -10.51
N PRO A 45 -6.62 -14.92 -9.77
CA PRO A 45 -5.45 -14.10 -10.07
C PRO A 45 -5.13 -14.28 -11.55
N GLU A 46 -5.06 -13.17 -12.29
CA GLU A 46 -4.65 -13.22 -13.69
C GLU A 46 -3.33 -14.00 -13.76
N LYS A 47 -3.19 -14.83 -14.82
CA LYS A 47 -1.94 -15.55 -15.04
C LYS A 47 -0.82 -14.53 -14.94
N ARG A 48 0.09 -14.72 -13.97
CA ARG A 48 1.25 -13.85 -13.79
C ARG A 48 1.92 -13.74 -15.15
N LEU A 49 1.81 -12.57 -15.77
CA LEU A 49 2.62 -12.27 -16.93
C LEU A 49 4.04 -12.29 -16.39
N HIS A 50 4.86 -13.22 -16.87
CA HIS A 50 6.29 -13.14 -16.67
C HIS A 50 6.77 -11.90 -17.44
N LEU A 51 6.67 -10.76 -16.78
CA LEU A 51 7.23 -9.53 -17.30
C LEU A 51 8.73 -9.76 -17.44
N SER A 52 9.33 -9.23 -18.51
CA SER A 52 10.79 -9.30 -18.70
C SER A 52 11.52 -8.81 -17.45
N SER A 53 12.74 -9.26 -17.19
CA SER A 53 13.54 -8.92 -15.99
C SER A 53 13.64 -7.42 -15.66
N ARG A 54 13.28 -6.55 -16.61
CA ARG A 54 13.22 -5.09 -16.48
C ARG A 54 11.96 -4.56 -15.75
N PHE A 55 10.95 -5.41 -15.54
CA PHE A 55 9.70 -5.11 -14.84
C PHE A 55 9.42 -6.17 -13.76
N GLY A 56 10.46 -6.89 -13.36
CA GLY A 56 10.37 -8.10 -12.55
C GLY A 56 9.95 -7.86 -11.10
N ASP A 57 9.42 -8.92 -10.52
CA ASP A 57 8.95 -9.14 -9.14
C ASP A 57 9.91 -8.68 -8.00
N ASP A 58 11.07 -8.11 -8.32
CA ASP A 58 12.07 -7.59 -7.38
C ASP A 58 11.55 -6.44 -6.52
N ASP A 59 10.53 -5.70 -6.97
CA ASP A 59 9.95 -4.60 -6.18
C ASP A 59 9.15 -5.11 -4.95
N PHE A 60 8.72 -6.38 -4.96
CA PHE A 60 8.01 -7.00 -3.84
C PHE A 60 8.94 -7.66 -2.81
N ASN A 61 10.21 -7.91 -3.17
CA ASN A 61 11.20 -8.48 -2.26
C ASN A 61 12.03 -7.33 -1.66
N ASN A 62 11.56 -6.78 -0.54
CA ASN A 62 12.24 -5.70 0.18
C ASN A 62 13.59 -6.12 0.84
N ASP A 63 14.05 -7.35 0.58
CA ASP A 63 15.16 -7.97 1.32
C ASP A 63 16.51 -8.00 0.58
N ASP A 64 16.60 -7.77 -0.74
CA ASP A 64 17.85 -8.05 -1.47
C ASP A 64 18.38 -6.90 -2.35
N VAL A 65 18.32 -5.65 -1.86
CA VAL A 65 19.18 -4.60 -2.44
C VAL A 65 20.37 -4.38 -1.51
N PRO A 66 21.59 -4.83 -1.87
CA PRO A 66 22.77 -4.57 -1.05
C PRO A 66 22.95 -3.06 -0.90
N ARG A 67 22.90 -2.61 0.36
CA ARG A 67 23.08 -1.20 0.70
C ARG A 67 24.56 -0.86 0.77
N ASN A 68 24.86 0.39 0.52
CA ASN A 68 26.11 0.99 0.94
C ASN A 68 26.16 1.05 2.49
N PRO A 69 27.35 1.16 3.09
CA PRO A 69 27.49 1.26 4.54
C PRO A 69 26.82 2.51 5.15
N ASP A 70 26.51 3.52 4.33
CA ASP A 70 25.73 4.70 4.71
C ASP A 70 24.20 4.49 4.62
N GLY A 71 23.76 3.27 4.28
CA GLY A 71 22.35 2.91 4.18
C GLY A 71 21.67 3.32 2.86
N SER A 72 22.39 3.96 1.93
CA SER A 72 21.89 4.23 0.59
C SER A 72 21.77 2.93 -0.22
N ARG A 73 20.79 2.86 -1.12
CA ARG A 73 20.69 1.74 -2.06
C ARG A 73 21.85 1.85 -3.04
N LYS A 74 22.57 0.74 -3.31
CA LYS A 74 23.50 0.72 -4.45
C LYS A 74 22.69 0.90 -5.72
N ASP A 75 22.82 2.05 -6.35
CA ASP A 75 22.12 2.37 -7.59
C ASP A 75 22.43 1.28 -8.62
N ARG A 76 21.38 0.65 -9.16
CA ARG A 76 21.48 -0.50 -10.05
C ARG A 76 21.86 -0.11 -11.50
N ASN A 77 22.42 1.09 -11.71
CA ASN A 77 22.79 1.58 -13.05
C ASN A 77 23.96 2.59 -13.00
N PRO A 78 25.23 2.14 -13.16
CA PRO A 78 26.31 3.05 -13.52
C PRO A 78 26.34 3.17 -15.06
N SER A 79 25.98 4.36 -15.55
CA SER A 79 26.14 4.85 -16.94
C SER A 79 25.46 4.04 -18.06
#